data_AF-A0A353INF0-F1
#
_entry.id   AF-A0A353INF0-F1
#
_cell.length_a   1.000
_cell.length_b   1.000
_cell.length_c   1.000
_cell.angle_alpha   90.00
_cell.angle_beta   90.00
_cell.angle_gamma   90.00
#
_symmetry.space_group_name_H-M   'P 1'
#
loop_
_entity.id
_entity.type
_entity.pdbx_description
1 polymer ?
#
loop_
_entity_poly.entity_id
_entity_poly.type
_entity_poly.pdbx_seq_one_letter_code
_entity_poly.pdbx_strand_id
1 'polypeptide(L)'
;VAFGETFGMKGGFISIGGVAGALVGERLRRGLIVVGGKAGEYAGGRMVAGTIVLRGGAGRYAGYGNRRGSLIFTDKPRHLLPTYVDSGVMEFDYLRLLETWLRGQGMRIRLGGRARRLMGDMAVLGKGEMLILD
;
A
#
# COMPACT_ATOMS: atom_id res chain seq x y z
N VAL A 1 -0.28 15.89 6.40
CA VAL A 1 0.66 15.90 7.55
C VAL A 1 1.06 17.34 7.76
N ALA A 2 0.93 17.90 8.96
CA ALA A 2 1.38 19.27 9.21
C ALA A 2 2.93 19.34 9.15
N PHE A 3 3.48 20.53 8.93
CA PHE A 3 4.94 20.69 8.89
C PHE A 3 5.55 20.31 10.25
N GLY A 4 6.62 19.50 10.25
CA GLY A 4 7.27 19.01 11.46
C GLY A 4 6.62 17.78 12.12
N GLU A 5 5.41 17.37 11.68
CA GLU A 5 4.75 16.19 12.24
C GLU A 5 5.43 14.88 11.81
N THR A 6 5.57 13.98 12.78
CA THR A 6 6.24 12.68 12.57
C THR A 6 5.32 11.63 11.96
N PHE A 7 4.00 11.80 12.05
CA PHE A 7 3.01 10.85 11.57
C PHE A 7 1.88 11.51 10.78
N GLY A 8 1.44 10.83 9.72
CA GLY A 8 0.22 11.15 9.01
C GLY A 8 -0.99 10.52 9.70
N MET A 9 -1.76 9.74 8.93
CA MET A 9 -2.95 9.05 9.45
C MET A 9 -2.55 8.03 10.54
N LYS A 10 -3.26 8.08 11.68
CA LYS A 10 -2.99 7.29 12.91
C LYS A 10 -4.02 6.18 13.16
N GLY A 11 -4.96 5.99 12.25
CA GLY A 11 -6.06 5.03 12.33
C GLY A 11 -7.21 5.43 11.41
N GLY A 12 -8.24 4.60 11.32
CA GLY A 12 -9.42 4.81 10.48
C GLY A 12 -9.30 4.17 9.09
N PHE A 13 -10.28 4.49 8.25
CA PHE A 13 -10.41 3.99 6.90
C PHE A 13 -10.73 5.15 5.95
N ILE A 14 -10.01 5.24 4.83
CA ILE A 14 -10.24 6.23 3.78
C ILE A 14 -10.47 5.49 2.47
N SER A 15 -11.57 5.80 1.80
CA SER A 15 -11.89 5.32 0.46
C SER A 15 -11.88 6.50 -0.52
N ILE A 16 -11.07 6.40 -1.57
CA ILE A 16 -10.98 7.38 -2.64
C ILE A 16 -11.51 6.70 -3.90
N GLY A 17 -12.70 7.08 -4.35
CA GLY A 17 -13.32 6.46 -5.55
C GLY A 17 -12.58 6.75 -6.86
N GLY A 18 -11.85 7.87 -6.93
CA GLY A 18 -11.13 8.34 -8.11
C GLY A 18 -9.60 8.30 -7.98
N VAL A 19 -8.95 9.25 -8.66
CA VAL A 19 -7.49 9.46 -8.65
C VAL A 19 -7.09 10.15 -7.35
N ALA A 20 -5.93 9.78 -6.82
CA ALA A 20 -5.31 10.45 -5.69
C ALA A 20 -3.96 11.06 -6.11
N GLY A 21 -3.62 12.23 -5.58
CA GLY A 21 -2.40 12.96 -5.92
C GLY A 21 -1.12 12.30 -5.43
N ALA A 22 -0.02 13.06 -5.40
CA ALA A 22 1.23 12.60 -4.79
C ALA A 22 1.08 12.42 -3.27
N LEU A 23 1.98 11.63 -2.67
CA LEU A 23 2.14 11.50 -1.22
C LEU A 23 0.93 10.87 -0.49
N VAL A 24 0.12 10.08 -1.20
CA VAL A 24 -0.99 9.34 -0.57
C VAL A 24 -0.43 8.40 0.48
N GLY A 25 -0.94 8.49 1.71
CA GLY A 25 -0.44 7.67 2.82
C GLY A 25 0.97 8.00 3.27
N GLU A 26 1.47 9.19 2.93
CA GLU A 26 2.73 9.71 3.44
C GLU A 26 2.76 9.68 4.98
N ARG A 27 3.77 9.03 5.55
CA ARG A 27 3.94 8.78 6.99
C ARG A 27 2.73 8.11 7.65
N LEU A 28 1.94 7.32 6.91
CA LEU A 28 0.85 6.50 7.48
C LEU A 28 1.39 5.66 8.64
N ARG A 29 0.73 5.71 9.79
CA ARG A 29 1.13 4.94 10.99
C ARG A 29 0.16 3.83 11.33
N ARG A 30 -1.14 4.03 11.10
CA ARG A 30 -2.17 2.99 11.20
C ARG A 30 -3.35 3.35 10.30
N GLY A 31 -4.17 2.36 10.01
CA GLY A 31 -5.37 2.51 9.20
C GLY A 31 -5.22 1.93 7.81
N LEU A 32 -6.28 2.08 7.03
CA LEU A 32 -6.42 1.54 5.69
C LEU A 32 -6.81 2.65 4.72
N ILE A 33 -6.11 2.73 3.58
CA ILE A 33 -6.44 3.64 2.49
C ILE A 33 -6.71 2.79 1.25
N VAL A 34 -7.79 3.07 0.53
CA VAL A 34 -8.11 2.42 -0.75
C VAL A 34 -8.24 3.49 -1.82
N VAL A 35 -7.44 3.37 -2.88
CA VAL A 35 -7.48 4.26 -4.04
C VAL A 35 -8.08 3.51 -5.22
N GLY A 36 -9.23 3.98 -5.69
CA GLY A 36 -9.99 3.41 -6.80
C GLY A 36 -9.36 3.67 -8.16
N GLY A 37 -8.79 4.86 -8.35
CA GLY A 37 -8.00 5.24 -9.51
C GLY A 37 -6.49 5.12 -9.27
N LYS A 38 -5.72 5.89 -10.04
CA LYS A 38 -4.26 5.95 -9.93
C LYS A 38 -3.85 6.82 -8.75
N ALA A 39 -2.86 6.38 -7.96
CA ALA A 39 -2.17 7.24 -7.01
C ALA A 39 -0.97 7.95 -7.68
N GLY A 40 -0.65 9.15 -7.22
CA GLY A 40 0.52 9.89 -7.70
C GLY A 40 1.85 9.29 -7.23
N GLU A 41 2.91 10.10 -7.35
CA GLU A 41 4.25 9.72 -6.88
C GLU A 41 4.31 9.59 -5.36
N TYR A 42 5.24 8.78 -4.86
CA TYR A 42 5.48 8.58 -3.43
C TYR A 42 4.27 8.05 -2.64
N ALA A 43 3.38 7.28 -3.26
CA ALA A 43 2.33 6.56 -2.55
C ALA A 43 2.95 5.65 -1.46
N GLY A 44 2.50 5.77 -0.21
CA GLY A 44 3.08 5.08 0.94
C GLY A 44 4.47 5.57 1.36
N GLY A 45 4.88 6.77 0.92
CA GLY A 45 6.16 7.37 1.25
C GLY A 45 6.35 7.51 2.76
N ARG A 46 7.53 7.08 3.26
CA ARG A 46 7.93 7.12 4.68
C ARG A 46 6.89 6.53 5.64
N MET A 47 6.06 5.60 5.15
CA MET A 47 5.07 4.89 5.96
C MET A 47 5.72 4.17 7.13
N VAL A 48 5.06 4.19 8.29
CA VAL A 48 5.51 3.57 9.54
C VAL A 48 4.81 2.23 9.77
N ALA A 49 3.54 2.12 9.39
CA ALA A 49 2.71 0.91 9.34
C ALA A 49 1.34 1.28 8.69
N GLY A 50 0.46 0.29 8.52
CA GLY A 50 -0.84 0.47 7.88
C GLY A 50 -0.92 -0.26 6.53
N THR A 51 -2.03 -0.07 5.84
CA THR A 51 -2.30 -0.74 4.56
C THR A 51 -2.82 0.27 3.54
N ILE A 52 -2.31 0.20 2.31
CA ILE A 52 -2.82 0.97 1.18
C ILE A 52 -3.11 0.02 0.03
N VAL A 53 -4.34 0.01 -0.46
CA VAL A 53 -4.77 -0.73 -1.65
C VAL A 53 -4.80 0.21 -2.84
N LEU A 54 -4.06 -0.13 -3.90
CA LEU A 54 -3.81 0.69 -5.08
C LEU A 54 -4.40 0.01 -6.32
N ARG A 55 -5.62 0.41 -6.71
CA ARG A 55 -6.31 -0.22 -7.85
C ARG A 55 -5.84 0.27 -9.21
N GLY A 56 -5.54 1.56 -9.36
CA GLY A 56 -4.98 2.12 -10.60
C GLY A 56 -3.45 2.18 -10.61
N GLY A 57 -2.79 1.46 -9.70
CA GLY A 57 -1.35 1.56 -9.45
C GLY A 57 -0.93 2.89 -8.82
N ALA A 58 0.37 3.17 -8.88
CA ALA A 58 0.98 4.38 -8.35
C ALA A 58 1.97 5.01 -9.34
N GLY A 59 2.35 6.26 -9.08
CA GLY A 59 3.47 6.93 -9.74
C GLY A 59 4.83 6.36 -9.30
N ARG A 60 5.91 7.10 -9.61
CA ARG A 60 7.27 6.72 -9.20
C ARG A 60 7.42 6.71 -7.68
N TYR A 61 8.42 5.97 -7.20
CA TYR A 61 8.85 5.96 -5.80
C TYR A 61 7.77 5.52 -4.79
N ALA A 62 6.80 4.69 -5.22
CA ALA A 62 5.88 4.05 -4.30
C ALA A 62 6.66 3.27 -3.22
N GLY A 63 6.27 3.42 -1.95
CA GLY A 63 6.92 2.79 -0.81
C GLY A 63 8.29 3.34 -0.42
N TYR A 64 8.74 4.46 -0.99
CA TYR A 64 10.03 5.07 -0.65
C TYR A 64 10.13 5.33 0.87
N GLY A 65 11.13 4.75 1.53
CA GLY A 65 11.35 4.87 2.96
C GLY A 65 10.29 4.20 3.84
N ASN A 66 9.50 3.27 3.29
CA ASN A 66 8.53 2.49 4.04
C ASN A 66 9.22 1.61 5.09
N ARG A 67 8.85 1.77 6.36
CA ARG A 67 9.41 1.00 7.48
C ARG A 67 8.68 -0.34 7.69
N ARG A 68 7.34 -0.32 7.65
CA ARG A 68 6.44 -1.48 7.83
C ARG A 68 5.10 -1.20 7.16
N GLY A 69 4.28 -2.25 7.02
CA GLY A 69 2.94 -2.15 6.45
C GLY A 69 2.94 -2.51 4.97
N SER A 70 1.73 -2.56 4.40
CA SER A 70 1.48 -3.26 3.14
C SER A 70 0.96 -2.31 2.07
N LEU A 71 1.65 -2.28 0.93
CA LEU A 71 1.18 -1.68 -0.32
C LEU A 71 0.63 -2.79 -1.20
N ILE A 72 -0.68 -2.86 -1.37
CA ILE A 72 -1.34 -3.91 -2.13
C ILE A 72 -1.70 -3.36 -3.51
N PHE A 73 -1.13 -3.92 -4.56
CA PHE A 73 -1.35 -3.55 -5.94
C PHE A 73 -2.24 -4.59 -6.61
N THR A 74 -3.39 -4.19 -7.16
CA THR A 74 -4.23 -5.10 -7.97
C THR A 74 -3.62 -5.42 -9.32
N ASP A 75 -2.77 -4.52 -9.82
CA ASP A 75 -2.08 -4.64 -11.10
C ASP A 75 -0.59 -4.41 -10.89
N LYS A 76 0.24 -5.04 -11.72
CA LYS A 76 1.70 -4.88 -11.63
C LYS A 76 2.10 -3.40 -11.71
N PRO A 77 2.81 -2.84 -10.71
CA PRO A 77 3.25 -1.46 -10.76
C PRO A 77 4.26 -1.23 -11.89
N ARG A 78 4.19 -0.07 -12.54
CA ARG A 78 5.10 0.31 -13.63
C ARG A 78 6.52 0.63 -13.16
N HIS A 79 6.66 1.00 -11.89
CA HIS A 79 7.93 1.38 -11.27
C HIS A 79 8.07 0.66 -9.95
N LEU A 80 9.24 0.06 -9.74
CA LEU A 80 9.64 -0.53 -8.47
C LEU A 80 10.94 0.13 -8.04
N LEU A 81 11.10 0.31 -6.73
CA LEU A 81 12.37 0.77 -6.17
C LEU A 81 13.37 -0.39 -6.17
N PRO A 82 14.66 -0.13 -6.46
CA PRO A 82 15.70 -1.17 -6.45
C PRO A 82 15.96 -1.74 -5.05
N THR A 83 15.46 -1.08 -4.01
CA THR A 83 15.58 -1.47 -2.60
C THR A 83 14.42 -2.36 -2.12
N TYR A 84 13.58 -2.82 -3.04
CA TYR A 84 12.57 -3.85 -2.78
C TYR A 84 13.04 -5.20 -3.33
N VAL A 85 13.03 -6.22 -2.47
CA VAL A 85 13.56 -7.55 -2.77
C VAL A 85 12.40 -8.51 -3.00
N ASP A 86 12.37 -9.14 -4.17
CA ASP A 86 11.38 -10.17 -4.51
C ASP A 86 11.52 -11.37 -3.56
N SER A 87 10.41 -11.75 -2.93
CA SER A 87 10.29 -12.87 -2.00
C SER A 87 9.45 -14.02 -2.59
N GLY A 88 9.13 -13.97 -3.88
CA GLY A 88 8.33 -14.96 -4.56
C GLY A 88 6.83 -14.80 -4.35
N VAL A 89 6.09 -15.79 -4.85
CA VAL A 89 4.64 -15.88 -4.76
C VAL A 89 4.26 -16.72 -3.55
N MET A 90 3.31 -16.25 -2.76
CA MET A 90 2.83 -16.95 -1.57
C MET A 90 1.35 -16.68 -1.29
N GLU A 91 0.77 -17.49 -0.40
CA GLU A 91 -0.60 -17.32 0.08
C GLU A 91 -0.63 -16.42 1.34
N PHE A 92 -1.65 -15.57 1.42
CA PHE A 92 -1.91 -14.58 2.45
C PHE A 92 -3.39 -14.61 2.83
N ASP A 93 -3.73 -15.36 3.86
CA ASP A 93 -5.12 -15.47 4.33
C ASP A 93 -5.71 -14.11 4.73
N TYR A 94 -4.86 -13.19 5.20
CA TYR A 94 -5.31 -11.85 5.58
C TYR A 94 -5.90 -11.06 4.40
N LEU A 95 -5.51 -11.34 3.15
CA LEU A 95 -6.09 -10.70 1.97
C LEU A 95 -7.57 -11.08 1.80
N ARG A 96 -7.93 -12.33 2.09
CA ARG A 96 -9.33 -12.81 2.04
C ARG A 96 -10.17 -12.17 3.14
N LEU A 97 -9.58 -12.00 4.33
CA LEU A 97 -10.22 -11.29 5.44
C LEU A 97 -10.41 -9.81 5.10
N LEU A 98 -9.40 -9.16 4.53
CA LEU A 98 -9.47 -7.77 4.09
C LEU A 98 -10.51 -7.58 2.98
N GLU A 99 -10.56 -8.46 1.98
CA GLU A 99 -11.58 -8.44 0.93
C GLU A 99 -12.99 -8.56 1.52
N THR A 100 -13.20 -9.49 2.46
CA THR A 100 -14.50 -9.67 3.12
C THR A 100 -14.91 -8.42 3.89
N TRP A 101 -13.97 -7.81 4.62
CA TRP A 101 -14.21 -6.57 5.35
C TRP A 101 -14.53 -5.40 4.40
N LEU A 102 -13.78 -5.25 3.31
CA LEU A 102 -14.00 -4.22 2.27
C LEU A 102 -15.38 -4.36 1.62
N ARG A 103 -15.83 -5.60 1.38
CA ARG A 103 -17.17 -5.89 0.89
C ARG A 103 -18.26 -5.40 1.85
N GLY A 104 -18.04 -5.57 3.15
CA GLY A 104 -18.90 -5.01 4.20
C GLY A 104 -18.96 -3.48 4.21
N GLN A 105 -17.91 -2.81 3.72
CA GLN A 105 -17.88 -1.35 3.52
C GLN A 105 -18.47 -0.91 2.15
N GLY A 106 -19.10 -1.82 1.40
CA GLY A 106 -19.66 -1.54 0.08
C GLY A 106 -18.64 -1.52 -1.06
N MET A 107 -17.37 -1.86 -0.80
CA MET A 107 -16.33 -1.90 -1.83
C MET A 107 -16.23 -3.30 -2.44
N ARG A 108 -16.34 -3.39 -3.77
CA ARG A 108 -16.14 -4.64 -4.51
C ARG A 108 -14.73 -4.67 -5.11
N ILE A 109 -13.78 -5.18 -4.34
CA ILE A 109 -12.38 -5.36 -4.74
C ILE A 109 -12.02 -6.82 -4.53
N ARG A 110 -11.48 -7.47 -5.57
CA ARG A 110 -10.97 -8.83 -5.45
C ARG A 110 -9.50 -8.76 -5.06
N LEU A 111 -9.17 -9.19 -3.85
CA LEU A 111 -7.79 -9.33 -3.38
C LEU A 111 -7.31 -10.77 -3.47
N GLY A 112 -8.22 -11.73 -3.39
CA GLY A 112 -7.87 -13.15 -3.40
C GLY A 112 -7.05 -13.55 -2.17
N GLY A 113 -6.22 -14.57 -2.32
CA GLY A 113 -5.29 -15.02 -1.27
C GLY A 113 -3.85 -15.09 -1.73
N ARG A 114 -3.54 -14.84 -2.99
CA ARG A 114 -2.23 -15.12 -3.58
C ARG A 114 -1.61 -13.85 -4.16
N ALA A 115 -0.34 -13.62 -3.86
CA ALA A 115 0.38 -12.46 -4.36
C ALA A 115 1.88 -12.74 -4.46
N ARG A 116 2.55 -12.07 -5.41
CA ARG A 116 4.00 -11.89 -5.37
C ARG A 116 4.36 -10.84 -4.34
N ARG A 117 5.18 -11.19 -3.36
CA ARG A 117 5.65 -10.27 -2.32
C ARG A 117 7.00 -9.68 -2.66
N LEU A 118 7.13 -8.38 -2.50
CA LEU A 118 8.42 -7.70 -2.43
C LEU A 118 8.59 -7.09 -1.04
N MET A 119 9.70 -7.42 -0.37
CA MET A 119 10.03 -6.88 0.95
C MET A 119 10.88 -5.62 0.80
N GLY A 120 10.55 -4.59 1.58
CA GLY A 120 11.25 -3.31 1.53
C GLY A 120 10.63 -2.27 2.45
N ASP A 121 11.14 -1.06 2.54
CA ASP A 121 12.29 -0.56 1.80
C ASP A 121 13.60 -0.96 2.54
N MET A 122 14.52 -1.61 1.83
CA MET A 122 15.80 -2.06 2.39
C MET A 122 16.76 -0.91 2.73
N ALA A 123 16.52 0.31 2.22
CA ALA A 123 17.24 1.50 2.65
C ALA A 123 16.84 1.98 4.06
N VAL A 124 15.82 1.37 4.68
CA VAL A 124 15.38 1.68 6.04
C VAL A 124 15.29 0.42 6.90
N LEU A 125 14.09 -0.02 7.29
CA LEU A 125 13.90 -1.16 8.20
C LEU A 125 13.69 -2.50 7.47
N GLY A 126 13.36 -2.50 6.17
CA GLY A 126 13.13 -3.71 5.37
C GLY A 126 11.92 -4.56 5.79
N LYS A 127 11.02 -4.04 6.63
CA LYS A 127 9.85 -4.76 7.18
C LYS A 127 8.50 -4.35 6.57
N GLY A 128 8.51 -3.47 5.58
CA GLY A 128 7.33 -3.22 4.75
C GLY A 128 7.23 -4.25 3.63
N GLU A 129 6.07 -4.29 2.99
CA GLU A 129 5.82 -5.18 1.87
C GLU A 129 5.05 -4.47 0.76
N MET A 130 5.34 -4.87 -0.48
CA MET A 130 4.45 -4.70 -1.61
C MET A 130 3.89 -6.07 -1.99
N LEU A 131 2.57 -6.17 -2.07
CA LEU A 131 1.89 -7.35 -2.58
C LEU A 131 1.34 -7.02 -3.96
N ILE A 132 1.87 -7.69 -4.97
CA ILE A 132 1.35 -7.62 -6.33
C ILE A 132 0.43 -8.82 -6.48
N LEU A 133 -0.87 -8.57 -6.56
CA LEU A 133 -1.87 -9.63 -6.66
C LEU A 133 -1.69 -10.41 -7.97
N ASP A 134 -1.87 -11.73 -7.87
CA ASP A 134 -1.82 -12.66 -9.01
C ASP A 134 -3.14 -12.65 -9.82
#